data_AF-B0ZUR7-F1
#
_entry.id   AF-B0ZUR7-F1
#
_cell.length_a   1.000
_cell.length_b   1.000
_cell.length_c   1.000
_cell.angle_alpha   90.00
_cell.angle_beta   90.00
_cell.angle_gamma   90.00
#
_symmetry.space_group_name_H-M   'P 1'
#
loop_
_entity.id
_entity.type
_entity.pdbx_description
1 polymer ?
#
loop_
_entity_poly.entity_id
_entity_poly.type
_entity_poly.pdbx_seq_one_letter_code
_entity_poly.pdbx_strand_id
1 'polypeptide(L)'
;GQIGVCYGMLGDTLPSPSDVVALYKQQNIERMRLYGPDPGALAALRGSDIELILDVPSSDLERLASSQTEADKWVQENVQSYRDGVRFRYINVGNEVKPSVGGFLLQAMQNIENAVSGAGLEVKVSTAIATDTTTDTSPPSQGRFRDEYKSFLEPVIGFLASKQS
;
A
#
# COMPACT_ATOMS: atom_id res chain seq x y z
N GLY A 1 0.66 -7.91 21.36
CA GLY A 1 0.57 -7.06 20.15
C GLY A 1 0.76 -7.94 18.94
N GLN A 2 0.03 -7.70 17.85
CA GLN A 2 0.23 -8.44 16.60
C GLN A 2 1.40 -7.82 15.82
N ILE A 3 2.35 -8.65 15.39
CA ILE A 3 3.57 -8.24 14.68
C ILE A 3 3.40 -8.51 13.18
N GLY A 4 3.96 -7.65 12.34
CA GLY A 4 4.02 -7.84 10.89
C GLY A 4 5.44 -7.81 10.37
N VAL A 5 5.68 -8.46 9.23
CA VAL A 5 6.97 -8.49 8.54
C VAL A 5 6.78 -8.17 7.06
N CYS A 6 7.63 -7.29 6.52
CA CYS A 6 7.67 -6.98 5.09
C CYS A 6 8.29 -8.15 4.31
N TYR A 7 7.60 -8.63 3.28
CA TYR A 7 8.10 -9.67 2.39
C TYR A 7 8.77 -9.04 1.17
N GLY A 8 10.08 -8.79 1.28
CA GLY A 8 10.92 -8.35 0.17
C GLY A 8 11.25 -9.52 -0.77
N MET A 9 10.99 -9.33 -2.07
CA MET A 9 11.14 -10.39 -3.08
C MET A 9 12.34 -10.16 -4.02
N LEU A 10 13.15 -9.14 -3.77
CA LEU A 10 14.36 -8.87 -4.55
C LEU A 10 15.55 -9.62 -3.95
N GLY A 11 15.80 -10.84 -4.44
CA GLY A 11 16.95 -11.66 -4.07
C GLY A 11 17.04 -12.95 -4.89
N ASP A 12 18.26 -13.46 -5.08
CA ASP A 12 18.53 -14.53 -6.05
C ASP A 12 18.20 -15.95 -5.53
N THR A 13 18.12 -16.14 -4.21
CA THR A 13 17.98 -17.47 -3.59
C THR A 13 16.86 -17.51 -2.55
N LEU A 14 15.76 -16.79 -2.81
CA LEU A 14 14.61 -16.74 -1.89
C LEU A 14 13.78 -18.03 -1.95
N PRO A 15 13.18 -18.48 -0.82
CA PRO A 15 12.20 -19.56 -0.83
C PRO A 15 10.98 -19.25 -1.71
N SER A 16 10.20 -20.28 -2.06
CA SER A 16 8.96 -20.06 -2.80
C SER A 16 7.95 -19.25 -1.96
N PRO A 17 7.00 -18.51 -2.58
CA PRO A 17 5.99 -17.78 -1.82
C PRO A 17 5.17 -18.66 -0.87
N SER A 18 4.90 -19.92 -1.25
CA SER A 18 4.23 -20.89 -0.37
C SER A 18 5.06 -21.25 0.86
N ASP A 19 6.38 -21.42 0.70
CA ASP A 19 7.28 -21.70 1.83
C ASP A 19 7.39 -20.47 2.75
N VAL A 20 7.40 -19.26 2.19
CA VAL A 20 7.39 -18.02 2.97
C VAL A 20 6.09 -17.89 3.76
N VAL A 21 4.93 -18.14 3.16
CA VAL A 21 3.64 -18.13 3.87
C VAL A 21 3.61 -19.20 4.97
N ALA A 22 4.13 -20.40 4.70
CA ALA A 22 4.25 -21.45 5.70
C ALA A 22 5.15 -21.02 6.87
N LEU A 23 6.27 -20.35 6.59
CA LEU A 23 7.16 -19.79 7.60
C LEU A 23 6.46 -18.71 8.44
N TYR A 24 5.72 -17.78 7.82
CA TYR A 24 4.93 -16.77 8.54
C TYR A 24 3.97 -17.44 9.54
N LYS A 25 3.25 -18.47 9.10
CA LYS A 25 2.35 -19.24 9.98
C LYS A 25 3.10 -19.96 11.11
N GLN A 26 4.23 -20.61 10.79
CA GLN A 26 5.05 -21.31 11.79
C GLN A 26 5.56 -20.36 12.88
N GLN A 27 5.89 -19.12 12.51
CA GLN A 27 6.41 -18.09 13.42
C GLN A 27 5.30 -17.23 14.05
N ASN A 28 4.02 -17.54 13.81
CA ASN A 28 2.87 -16.75 14.27
C ASN A 28 2.93 -15.28 13.85
N ILE A 29 3.42 -15.01 12.63
CA ILE A 29 3.41 -13.67 12.02
C ILE A 29 2.10 -13.52 11.26
N GLU A 30 1.20 -12.69 11.80
CA GLU A 30 -0.17 -12.55 11.29
C GLU A 30 -0.33 -11.44 10.26
N ARG A 31 0.73 -10.66 9.98
CA ARG A 31 0.67 -9.55 9.01
C ARG A 31 1.86 -9.52 8.06
N MET A 32 1.58 -9.23 6.80
CA MET A 32 2.55 -9.12 5.72
C MET A 32 2.41 -7.80 4.98
N ARG A 33 3.52 -7.24 4.51
CA ARG A 33 3.53 -6.18 3.48
C ARG A 33 4.21 -6.69 2.22
N LEU A 34 3.56 -6.50 1.06
CA LEU A 34 4.13 -6.70 -0.26
C LEU A 34 4.37 -5.34 -0.94
N TYR A 35 5.53 -5.17 -1.57
CA TYR A 35 5.95 -3.92 -2.22
C TYR A 35 5.38 -3.73 -3.64
N GLY A 36 4.46 -4.60 -4.04
CA GLY A 36 3.81 -4.62 -5.34
C GLY A 36 2.97 -5.90 -5.47
N PRO A 37 2.06 -5.98 -6.46
CA PRO A 37 1.31 -7.20 -6.72
C PRO A 37 2.23 -8.29 -7.26
N ASP A 38 2.26 -9.43 -6.57
CA ASP A 38 2.91 -10.66 -7.06
C ASP A 38 1.86 -11.79 -7.09
N PRO A 39 1.47 -12.29 -8.26
CA PRO A 39 0.44 -13.32 -8.37
C PRO A 39 0.77 -14.61 -7.59
N GLY A 40 2.05 -14.98 -7.49
CA GLY A 40 2.48 -16.16 -6.75
C GLY A 40 2.29 -16.02 -5.25
N ALA A 41 2.69 -14.87 -4.69
CA ALA A 41 2.49 -14.53 -3.28
C ALA A 41 1.01 -14.36 -2.94
N LEU A 42 0.24 -13.67 -3.79
CA LEU A 42 -1.20 -13.51 -3.59
C LEU A 42 -1.94 -14.85 -3.65
N ALA A 43 -1.55 -15.76 -4.55
CA ALA A 43 -2.09 -17.10 -4.59
C ALA A 43 -1.73 -17.90 -3.32
N ALA A 44 -0.47 -17.82 -2.86
CA ALA A 44 0.00 -18.52 -1.67
C ALA A 44 -0.67 -18.01 -0.37
N LEU A 45 -1.09 -16.75 -0.33
CA LEU A 45 -1.77 -16.15 0.83
C LEU A 45 -3.23 -16.60 0.99
N ARG A 46 -3.85 -17.23 -0.03
CA ARG A 46 -5.25 -17.68 0.07
C ARG A 46 -5.46 -18.66 1.23
N GLY A 47 -6.36 -18.33 2.13
CA GLY A 47 -6.69 -19.15 3.31
C GLY A 47 -5.60 -19.18 4.39
N SER A 48 -4.63 -18.26 4.34
CA SER A 48 -3.55 -18.18 5.33
C SER A 48 -3.93 -17.44 6.62
N ASP A 49 -5.03 -16.68 6.59
CA ASP A 49 -5.45 -15.70 7.61
C ASP A 49 -4.49 -14.53 7.87
N ILE A 50 -3.37 -14.44 7.13
CA ILE A 50 -2.42 -13.34 7.21
C ILE A 50 -3.04 -12.08 6.61
N GLU A 51 -3.03 -11.00 7.39
CA GLU A 51 -3.46 -9.67 6.96
C GLU A 51 -2.41 -9.02 6.05
N LEU A 52 -2.86 -8.49 4.91
CA LEU A 52 -1.96 -7.98 3.87
C LEU A 52 -2.06 -6.45 3.73
N ILE A 53 -0.89 -5.81 3.74
CA ILE A 53 -0.67 -4.50 3.12
C ILE A 53 -0.11 -4.75 1.72
N LEU A 54 -0.78 -4.24 0.70
CA LEU A 54 -0.31 -4.30 -0.69
C LEU A 54 0.06 -2.91 -1.17
N ASP A 55 1.30 -2.73 -1.62
CA ASP A 55 1.71 -1.47 -2.21
C ASP A 55 1.34 -1.39 -3.70
N VAL A 56 0.97 -0.19 -4.15
CA VAL A 56 1.02 0.23 -5.54
C VAL A 56 2.44 0.77 -5.79
N PRO A 57 3.21 0.21 -6.73
CA PRO A 57 4.54 0.71 -7.05
C PRO A 57 4.51 2.20 -7.47
N SER A 58 5.52 2.98 -7.04
CA SER A 58 5.59 4.40 -7.39
C SER A 58 5.67 4.67 -8.90
N SER A 59 6.10 3.68 -9.70
CA SER A 59 6.10 3.71 -11.17
C SER A 59 4.71 3.68 -11.80
N ASP A 60 3.69 3.22 -11.07
CA ASP A 60 2.31 3.16 -11.55
C ASP A 60 1.51 4.44 -11.26
N LEU A 61 2.05 5.37 -10.45
CA LEU A 61 1.29 6.53 -9.97
C LEU A 61 0.72 7.39 -11.11
N GLU A 62 1.52 7.72 -12.11
CA GLU A 62 1.08 8.55 -13.24
C GLU A 62 -0.04 7.85 -14.05
N ARG A 63 0.15 6.57 -14.36
CA ARG A 63 -0.85 5.76 -15.08
C ARG A 63 -2.17 5.70 -14.30
N LEU A 64 -2.12 5.45 -13.00
CA LEU A 64 -3.32 5.33 -12.17
C LEU A 64 -3.97 6.68 -11.87
N ALA A 65 -3.20 7.76 -11.81
CA ALA A 65 -3.72 9.12 -11.66
C ALA A 65 -4.46 9.59 -12.93
N SER A 66 -3.92 9.25 -14.11
CA SER A 66 -4.45 9.72 -15.40
C SER A 66 -5.78 9.08 -15.82
N SER A 67 -6.18 7.95 -15.22
CA SER A 67 -7.37 7.21 -15.66
C SER A 67 -8.02 6.41 -14.52
N GLN A 68 -9.31 6.65 -14.27
CA GLN A 68 -10.11 5.83 -13.36
C GLN A 68 -10.18 4.37 -13.85
N THR A 69 -10.31 4.15 -15.16
CA THR A 69 -10.34 2.80 -15.75
C THR A 69 -9.06 2.01 -15.45
N GLU A 70 -7.90 2.67 -15.44
CA GLU A 70 -6.63 2.03 -15.09
C GLU A 70 -6.57 1.63 -13.62
N ALA A 71 -7.16 2.44 -12.72
CA ALA A 71 -7.29 2.11 -11.31
C ALA A 71 -8.31 0.99 -11.06
N ASP A 72 -9.45 1.01 -11.75
CA ASP A 72 -10.46 -0.06 -11.69
C ASP A 72 -9.84 -1.40 -12.10
N LYS A 73 -9.10 -1.40 -13.21
CA LYS A 73 -8.37 -2.58 -13.69
C LYS A 73 -7.33 -3.05 -12.68
N TRP A 74 -6.54 -2.15 -12.12
CA TRP A 74 -5.53 -2.51 -11.13
C TRP A 74 -6.16 -3.14 -9.87
N VAL A 75 -7.26 -2.59 -9.36
CA VAL A 75 -7.98 -3.15 -8.21
C VAL A 75 -8.62 -4.49 -8.56
N GLN A 76 -9.22 -4.61 -9.74
CA GLN A 76 -9.83 -5.85 -10.22
C GLN A 76 -8.80 -6.99 -10.28
N GLU A 77 -7.65 -6.74 -10.91
CA GLU A 77 -6.62 -7.74 -11.16
C GLU A 77 -5.88 -8.13 -9.87
N ASN A 78 -5.57 -7.16 -9.00
CA ASN A 78 -4.63 -7.38 -7.90
C ASN A 78 -5.30 -7.57 -6.53
N VAL A 79 -6.57 -7.16 -6.40
CA VAL A 79 -7.28 -7.20 -5.11
C VAL A 79 -8.56 -8.01 -5.25
N GLN A 80 -9.45 -7.61 -6.17
CA GLN A 80 -10.76 -8.25 -6.32
C GLN A 80 -10.65 -9.72 -6.74
N SER A 81 -9.73 -10.06 -7.64
CA SER A 81 -9.49 -11.44 -8.09
C SER A 81 -8.94 -12.37 -6.98
N TYR A 82 -8.50 -11.81 -5.87
CA TYR A 82 -7.97 -12.54 -4.71
C TYR A 82 -8.83 -12.39 -3.45
N ARG A 83 -9.98 -11.69 -3.55
CA ARG A 83 -10.86 -11.40 -2.40
C ARG A 83 -11.32 -12.66 -1.66
N ASP A 84 -11.47 -13.77 -2.39
CA ASP A 84 -11.82 -15.07 -1.83
C ASP A 84 -10.52 -15.75 -1.35
N GLY A 85 -10.07 -15.36 -0.16
CA GLY A 85 -9.00 -16.04 0.57
C GLY A 85 -7.81 -15.17 0.97
N VAL A 86 -7.60 -14.00 0.35
CA VAL A 86 -6.55 -13.05 0.79
C VAL A 86 -7.17 -11.95 1.65
N ARG A 87 -6.59 -11.70 2.83
CA ARG A 87 -7.10 -10.70 3.78
C ARG A 87 -6.44 -9.35 3.62
N PHE A 88 -6.80 -8.62 2.58
CA PHE A 88 -6.33 -7.25 2.38
C PHE A 88 -6.82 -6.34 3.52
N ARG A 89 -5.90 -5.56 4.10
CA ARG A 89 -6.20 -4.53 5.11
C ARG A 89 -5.95 -3.14 4.59
N TYR A 90 -4.83 -2.95 3.90
CA TYR A 90 -4.44 -1.66 3.34
C TYR A 90 -3.91 -1.81 1.92
N ILE A 91 -4.20 -0.80 1.11
CA ILE A 91 -3.49 -0.53 -0.14
C ILE A 91 -2.66 0.74 0.07
N ASN A 92 -1.34 0.62 0.00
CA ASN A 92 -0.44 1.77 0.06
C ASN A 92 -0.17 2.26 -1.36
N VAL A 93 -0.73 3.41 -1.72
CA VAL A 93 -0.50 4.01 -3.02
C VAL A 93 0.84 4.74 -2.99
N GLY A 94 1.86 4.16 -3.62
CA GLY A 94 3.24 4.66 -3.59
C GLY A 94 3.98 4.35 -2.29
N ASN A 95 5.31 4.28 -2.40
CA ASN A 95 6.23 4.12 -1.29
C ASN A 95 7.32 5.19 -1.35
N GLU A 96 7.42 5.99 -0.28
CA GLU A 96 8.40 7.07 -0.12
C GLU A 96 8.44 8.05 -1.30
N VAL A 97 7.25 8.43 -1.76
CA VAL A 97 7.05 9.27 -2.95
C VAL A 97 7.84 10.57 -2.84
N LYS A 98 8.67 10.84 -3.86
CA LYS A 98 9.50 12.05 -3.95
C LYS A 98 8.73 13.18 -4.67
N PRO A 99 9.08 14.46 -4.43
CA PRO A 99 8.36 15.60 -5.01
C PRO A 99 8.26 15.57 -6.54
N SER A 100 9.24 14.97 -7.23
CA SER A 100 9.25 14.85 -8.70
C SER A 100 8.04 14.12 -9.29
N VAL A 101 7.41 13.21 -8.52
CA VAL A 101 6.21 12.46 -8.94
C VAL A 101 5.04 12.63 -7.97
N GLY A 102 5.20 13.46 -6.94
CA GLY A 102 4.19 13.69 -5.89
C GLY A 102 2.89 14.28 -6.41
N GLY A 103 2.92 15.01 -7.53
CA GLY A 103 1.72 15.56 -8.17
C GLY A 103 0.68 14.53 -8.61
N PHE A 104 1.09 13.27 -8.82
CA PHE A 104 0.19 12.18 -9.20
C PHE A 104 -0.43 11.46 -8.00
N LEU A 105 0.15 11.60 -6.80
CA LEU A 105 -0.17 10.75 -5.66
C LEU A 105 -1.64 10.85 -5.23
N LEU A 106 -2.13 12.08 -5.03
CA LEU A 106 -3.50 12.30 -4.57
C LEU A 106 -4.53 11.72 -5.55
N GLN A 107 -4.38 11.99 -6.84
CA GLN A 107 -5.33 11.52 -7.84
C GLN A 107 -5.30 10.00 -7.98
N ALA A 108 -4.12 9.38 -7.93
CA ALA A 108 -3.99 7.92 -7.89
C ALA A 108 -4.68 7.33 -6.66
N MET A 109 -4.51 7.93 -5.48
CA MET A 109 -5.19 7.51 -4.25
C MET A 109 -6.72 7.61 -4.37
N GLN A 110 -7.23 8.72 -4.92
CA GLN A 110 -8.66 8.91 -5.13
C GLN A 110 -9.23 7.89 -6.13
N ASN A 111 -8.53 7.61 -7.23
CA ASN A 111 -8.98 6.64 -8.21
C ASN A 111 -9.00 5.22 -7.64
N ILE A 112 -7.97 4.82 -6.89
CA ILE A 112 -7.92 3.51 -6.20
C ILE A 112 -9.03 3.41 -5.15
N GLU A 113 -9.26 4.45 -4.36
CA GLU A 113 -10.35 4.50 -3.38
C GLU A 113 -11.73 4.34 -4.02
N ASN A 114 -11.98 5.02 -5.15
CA ASN A 114 -13.21 4.87 -5.91
C ASN A 114 -13.39 3.44 -6.44
N ALA A 115 -12.30 2.84 -6.96
CA ALA A 115 -12.32 1.47 -7.48
C ALA A 115 -12.60 0.44 -6.36
N VAL A 116 -11.95 0.59 -5.20
CA VAL A 116 -12.17 -0.24 -4.01
C VAL A 116 -13.62 -0.11 -3.53
N SER A 117 -14.12 1.12 -3.40
CA SER A 117 -15.49 1.38 -2.96
C SER A 117 -16.52 0.83 -3.95
N GLY A 118 -16.31 1.05 -5.26
CA GLY A 118 -17.19 0.57 -6.33
C GLY A 118 -17.21 -0.96 -6.44
N ALA A 119 -16.12 -1.62 -6.08
CA ALA A 119 -16.04 -3.08 -6.00
C ALA A 119 -16.63 -3.66 -4.70
N GLY A 120 -17.08 -2.81 -3.75
CA GLY A 120 -17.60 -3.23 -2.45
C GLY A 120 -16.54 -3.90 -1.57
N LEU A 121 -15.27 -3.49 -1.70
CA LEU A 121 -14.15 -4.04 -0.94
C LEU A 121 -13.93 -3.22 0.33
N GLU A 122 -13.79 -3.89 1.48
CA GLU A 122 -13.53 -3.26 2.77
C GLU A 122 -12.01 -3.11 3.02
N VAL A 123 -11.30 -2.44 2.10
CA VAL A 123 -9.84 -2.23 2.16
C VAL A 123 -9.53 -0.75 2.30
N LYS A 124 -8.63 -0.37 3.21
CA LYS A 124 -8.30 1.04 3.43
C LYS A 124 -7.20 1.51 2.47
N VAL A 125 -7.37 2.67 1.86
CA VAL A 125 -6.33 3.29 1.02
C VAL A 125 -5.46 4.23 1.84
N SER A 126 -4.15 4.14 1.68
CA SER A 126 -3.17 5.02 2.32
C SER A 126 -1.95 5.24 1.42
N THR A 127 -0.88 5.83 1.95
CA THR A 127 0.43 5.95 1.30
C THR A 127 1.53 5.77 2.34
N ALA A 128 2.68 5.23 1.95
CA ALA A 128 3.83 5.10 2.84
C ALA A 128 4.83 6.24 2.60
N ILE A 129 5.22 6.94 3.68
CA ILE A 129 6.19 8.04 3.64
C ILE A 129 7.48 7.67 4.36
N ALA A 130 8.60 8.27 3.94
CA ALA A 130 9.88 8.20 4.64
C ALA A 130 9.96 9.27 5.74
N THR A 131 10.75 9.03 6.79
CA THR A 131 11.00 10.03 7.82
C THR A 131 11.77 11.24 7.31
N ASP A 132 12.51 11.09 6.21
CA ASP A 132 13.23 12.18 5.54
C ASP A 132 12.30 13.27 4.98
N THR A 133 10.99 13.01 4.88
CA THR A 133 9.95 13.99 4.52
C THR A 133 9.66 15.01 5.63
N THR A 134 10.17 14.77 6.84
CA THR A 134 9.97 15.64 8.02
C THR A 134 11.23 16.40 8.40
N THR A 135 11.05 17.55 9.05
CA THR A 135 12.10 18.41 9.63
C THR A 135 11.68 18.88 11.02
N ASP A 136 12.62 19.49 11.75
CA ASP A 136 12.39 20.08 13.07
C ASP A 136 11.88 19.05 14.09
N THR A 137 12.33 17.80 13.97
CA THR A 137 11.82 16.63 14.71
C THR A 137 12.30 16.54 16.16
N SER A 138 13.10 17.50 16.63
CA SER A 138 13.57 17.59 18.01
C SER A 138 13.38 19.00 18.57
N PRO A 139 12.46 19.21 19.54
CA PRO A 139 11.61 18.19 20.17
C PRO A 139 10.50 17.68 19.22
N PRO A 140 9.95 16.46 19.43
CA PRO A 140 8.92 15.90 18.54
C PRO A 140 7.68 16.79 18.35
N SER A 141 7.32 17.62 19.33
CA SER A 141 6.20 18.56 19.24
C SER A 141 6.39 19.68 18.20
N GLN A 142 7.61 19.89 17.69
CA GLN A 142 7.92 20.85 16.63
C GLN A 142 8.00 20.20 15.25
N GLY A 143 7.88 18.87 15.17
CA GLY A 143 8.00 18.12 13.93
C GLY A 143 6.99 18.60 12.88
N ARG A 144 7.48 18.88 11.68
CA ARG A 144 6.66 19.28 10.54
C ARG A 144 7.16 18.65 9.25
N PHE A 145 6.31 18.62 8.23
CA PHE A 145 6.77 18.27 6.89
C PHE A 145 7.70 19.34 6.32
N ARG A 146 8.71 18.87 5.59
CA ARG A 146 9.57 19.72 4.76
C ARG A 146 8.76 20.44 3.69
N ASP A 147 9.14 21.68 3.39
CA ASP A 147 8.33 22.56 2.54
C ASP A 147 8.18 22.02 1.12
N GLU A 148 9.18 21.33 0.58
CA GLU A 148 9.15 20.70 -0.74
C GLU A 148 8.18 19.50 -0.84
N TYR A 149 7.71 18.95 0.28
CA TYR A 149 6.72 17.86 0.32
C TYR A 149 5.30 18.35 0.61
N LYS A 150 5.15 19.54 1.19
CA LYS A 150 3.83 20.07 1.61
C LYS A 150 2.83 20.16 0.47
N SER A 151 3.28 20.58 -0.70
CA SER A 151 2.42 20.84 -1.87
C SER A 151 1.54 19.64 -2.26
N PHE A 152 2.01 18.41 -2.01
CA PHE A 152 1.23 17.21 -2.30
C PHE A 152 0.83 16.43 -1.03
N LEU A 153 1.58 16.51 0.08
CA LEU A 153 1.21 15.82 1.32
C LEU A 153 0.04 16.48 2.05
N GLU A 154 -0.08 17.81 2.05
CA GLU A 154 -1.22 18.49 2.68
C GLU A 154 -2.58 18.02 2.13
N PRO A 155 -2.81 18.00 0.81
CA PRO A 155 -4.08 17.51 0.29
C PRO A 155 -4.24 15.98 0.45
N VAL A 156 -3.17 15.19 0.45
CA VAL A 156 -3.21 13.76 0.81
C VAL A 156 -3.70 13.56 2.25
N ILE A 157 -3.20 14.33 3.19
CA ILE A 157 -3.64 14.29 4.59
C ILE A 157 -5.11 14.68 4.70
N GLY A 158 -5.53 15.74 3.99
CA GLY A 158 -6.94 16.14 3.91
C GLY A 158 -7.84 15.03 3.37
N PHE A 159 -7.40 14.34 2.32
CA PHE A 159 -8.09 13.16 1.79
C PHE A 159 -8.19 12.04 2.83
N LEU A 160 -7.08 11.64 3.47
CA LEU A 160 -7.09 10.58 4.48
C LEU A 160 -7.98 10.91 5.68
N ALA A 161 -7.97 12.16 6.14
CA ALA A 161 -8.83 12.62 7.23
C ALA A 161 -10.32 12.54 6.86
N SER A 162 -10.68 12.82 5.59
CA SER A 162 -12.06 12.73 5.11
C SER A 162 -12.62 11.29 5.06
N LYS A 163 -11.73 10.29 5.14
CA LYS A 163 -12.07 8.86 5.09
C LYS A 163 -12.10 8.17 6.46
N GLN A 164 -11.87 8.91 7.54
CA GLN A 164 -12.09 8.39 8.90
C GLN A 164 -13.60 8.35 9.19
N SER A 165 -14.20 7.18 8.96
CA SER A 165 -15.49 6.77 9.53
C SER A 165 -15.31 5.49 10.35
#